data_AF-A0A928TEZ1-F1
#
_entry.id   AF-A0A928TEZ1-F1
#
_cell.length_a   1.000
_cell.length_b   1.000
_cell.length_c   1.000
_cell.angle_alpha   90.00
_cell.angle_beta   90.00
_cell.angle_gamma   90.00
#
_symmetry.space_group_name_H-M   'P 1'
#
loop_
_entity.id
_entity.type
_entity.pdbx_description
1 polymer ?
#
loop_
_entity_poly.entity_id
_entity_poly.type
_entity_poly.pdbx_seq_one_letter_code
_entity_poly.pdbx_strand_id
1 'polypeptide(L)'
;MNGDPRGLLVECGFEPAALELLSTPDGRPVVEDPGTGFANAESTQRPPYGFGPFCRFKVPSAPASAGVYAFVVDEVLVYAGISANRRHRLNQEYGRISPRNCFEGGPRTTCRVNSLLCRAAMAGIWITLLLKQTPGPRELERVLITSLRPAWNLQRSTA
;
A
#
# COMPACT_ATOMS: atom_id res chain seq x y z
N MET A 1 -4.39 14.33 -23.42
CA MET A 1 -3.56 14.88 -22.33
C MET A 1 -2.58 13.79 -21.90
N ASN A 2 -1.35 13.84 -22.40
CA ASN A 2 -0.26 13.01 -21.91
C ASN A 2 0.37 13.75 -20.72
N GLY A 3 -0.32 13.71 -19.57
CA GLY A 3 0.20 14.30 -18.35
C GLY A 3 1.26 13.39 -17.76
N ASP A 4 2.48 13.90 -17.59
CA ASP A 4 3.51 13.23 -16.82
C ASP A 4 2.93 12.90 -15.42
N PRO A 5 2.88 11.62 -15.01
CA PRO A 5 2.38 11.23 -13.68
C PRO A 5 3.09 11.97 -12.54
N ARG A 6 4.35 12.37 -12.72
CA ARG A 6 5.09 13.18 -11.74
C ARG A 6 4.53 14.59 -11.64
N GLY A 7 4.19 15.21 -12.78
CA GLY A 7 3.59 16.54 -12.85
C GLY A 7 2.30 16.62 -12.03
N LEU A 8 1.39 15.65 -12.22
CA LEU A 8 0.11 15.64 -11.50
C LEU A 8 0.29 15.53 -9.97
N LEU A 9 1.24 14.71 -9.51
CA LEU A 9 1.49 14.54 -8.07
C LEU A 9 2.09 15.80 -7.43
N VAL A 10 3.00 16.47 -8.15
CA VAL A 10 3.59 17.75 -7.71
C VAL A 10 2.53 18.86 -7.73
N GLU A 11 1.74 18.98 -8.78
CA GLU A 11 0.64 19.96 -8.90
C GLU A 11 -0.40 19.78 -7.79
N CYS A 12 -0.73 18.53 -7.46
CA CYS A 12 -1.63 18.22 -6.35
C CYS A 12 -0.98 18.43 -4.96
N GLY A 13 0.31 18.76 -4.90
CA GLY A 13 1.06 19.05 -3.69
C GLY A 13 1.19 17.85 -2.76
N PHE A 14 1.51 16.69 -3.30
CA PHE A 14 1.89 15.51 -2.52
C PHE A 14 3.29 15.70 -1.93
N GLU A 15 3.47 15.24 -0.69
CA GLU A 15 4.75 15.31 0.01
C GLU A 15 5.32 13.89 0.20
N PRO A 16 6.63 13.68 -0.04
CA PRO A 16 7.26 12.40 0.23
C PRO A 16 7.32 12.12 1.73
N ALA A 17 7.14 10.85 2.09
CA ALA A 17 7.26 10.34 3.44
C ALA A 17 8.20 9.14 3.46
N ALA A 18 9.05 9.07 4.50
CA ALA A 18 9.93 7.94 4.70
C ALA A 18 9.11 6.66 4.98
N LEU A 19 9.35 5.63 4.16
CA LEU A 19 8.87 4.28 4.38
C LEU A 19 10.05 3.44 4.88
N GLU A 20 10.04 3.13 6.16
CA GLU A 20 11.11 2.40 6.83
C GLU A 20 10.76 0.91 6.84
N LEU A 21 11.38 0.15 5.95
CA LEU A 21 11.28 -1.31 5.95
C LEU A 21 12.02 -1.88 7.16
N LEU A 22 11.44 -2.89 7.79
CA LEU A 22 12.18 -3.76 8.68
C LEU A 22 13.13 -4.59 7.81
N SER A 23 14.43 -4.36 7.98
CA SER A 23 15.46 -5.03 7.20
C SER A 23 16.43 -5.81 8.08
N THR A 24 17.06 -6.82 7.49
CA THR A 24 18.21 -7.53 8.03
C THR A 24 19.45 -6.63 8.04
N PRO A 25 20.54 -6.99 8.75
CA PRO A 25 21.76 -6.18 8.79
C PRO A 25 22.41 -5.91 7.42
N ASP A 26 22.21 -6.80 6.44
CA ASP A 26 22.66 -6.66 5.04
C ASP A 26 21.68 -5.84 4.18
N GLY A 27 20.67 -5.20 4.79
CA GLY A 27 19.75 -4.28 4.13
C GLY A 27 18.58 -4.92 3.38
N ARG A 28 18.45 -6.26 3.40
CA ARG A 28 17.33 -6.96 2.77
C ARG A 28 16.06 -6.85 3.61
N PRO A 29 14.87 -6.74 3.02
CA PRO A 29 13.65 -6.72 3.81
C PRO A 29 13.43 -8.05 4.54
N VAL A 30 13.00 -7.97 5.80
CA VAL A 30 12.53 -9.13 6.55
C VAL A 30 11.15 -9.53 6.02
N VAL A 31 11.04 -10.78 5.54
CA VAL A 31 9.80 -11.35 5.01
C VAL A 31 9.08 -12.14 6.09
N GLU A 32 7.78 -11.91 6.24
CA GLU A 32 6.91 -12.57 7.21
C GLU A 32 5.83 -13.39 6.51
N ASP A 33 5.46 -14.53 7.09
CA ASP A 33 4.20 -15.23 6.80
C ASP A 33 3.32 -15.27 8.07
N PRO A 34 2.50 -14.24 8.32
CA PRO A 34 1.67 -14.16 9.51
C PRO A 34 0.51 -15.17 9.49
N GLY A 35 0.23 -15.83 8.35
CA GLY A 35 -0.77 -16.89 8.27
C GLY A 35 -0.28 -18.24 8.79
N THR A 36 1.04 -18.46 8.87
CA THR A 36 1.60 -19.72 9.35
C THR A 36 1.28 -19.93 10.84
N GLY A 37 0.77 -21.11 11.18
CA GLY A 37 0.39 -21.47 12.55
C GLY A 37 -0.90 -20.83 13.06
N PHE A 38 -1.56 -19.98 12.26
CA PHE A 38 -2.84 -19.41 12.61
C PHE A 38 -3.98 -20.35 12.21
N ALA A 39 -4.49 -21.11 13.16
CA ALA A 39 -5.73 -21.87 13.00
C ALA A 39 -6.92 -20.92 13.23
N ASN A 40 -7.61 -20.56 12.15
CA ASN A 40 -8.88 -19.86 12.23
C ASN A 40 -10.00 -20.93 12.18
N ALA A 41 -10.97 -20.84 13.10
CA ALA A 41 -12.06 -21.83 13.24
C ALA A 41 -13.11 -21.79 12.10
N GLU A 42 -13.07 -20.78 11.23
CA GLU A 42 -14.07 -20.47 10.21
C GLU A 42 -13.59 -20.67 8.75
N SER A 43 -12.28 -20.69 8.46
CA SER A 43 -11.73 -20.98 7.12
C SER A 43 -10.22 -21.22 7.15
N THR A 44 -9.77 -22.32 6.54
CA THR A 44 -8.34 -22.60 6.28
C THR A 44 -7.87 -22.07 4.91
N GLN A 45 -8.80 -21.58 4.09
CA GLN A 45 -8.51 -21.17 2.72
C GLN A 45 -7.88 -19.77 2.68
N ARG A 46 -6.74 -19.67 1.99
CA ARG A 46 -6.03 -18.40 1.75
C ARG A 46 -6.20 -17.99 0.28
N PRO A 47 -6.61 -16.74 -0.02
CA PRO A 47 -6.66 -16.23 -1.40
C PRO A 47 -5.23 -16.08 -1.99
N PRO A 48 -5.06 -15.80 -3.30
CA PRO A 48 -3.74 -15.76 -3.95
C PRO A 48 -2.68 -14.88 -3.27
N TYR A 49 -3.06 -13.67 -2.83
CA TYR A 49 -2.17 -12.77 -2.08
C TYR A 49 -2.15 -13.05 -0.58
N GLY A 50 -3.01 -13.95 -0.10
CA GLY A 50 -3.06 -14.38 1.30
C GLY A 50 -1.80 -15.12 1.71
N PHE A 51 -1.04 -15.70 0.78
CA PHE A 51 0.23 -16.41 1.01
C PHE A 51 1.47 -15.51 1.08
N GLY A 52 1.33 -14.20 0.80
CA GLY A 52 2.46 -13.29 0.77
C GLY A 52 3.33 -13.42 -0.50
N PRO A 53 4.63 -13.07 -0.44
CA PRO A 53 5.38 -12.65 0.75
C PRO A 53 4.85 -11.34 1.35
N PHE A 54 5.08 -11.10 2.64
CA PHE A 54 4.75 -9.83 3.29
C PHE A 54 5.98 -9.22 3.95
N CYS A 55 6.05 -7.89 3.98
CA CYS A 55 7.13 -7.15 4.61
C CYS A 55 6.57 -6.24 5.70
N ARG A 56 7.33 -6.03 6.77
CA ARG A 56 6.98 -5.03 7.78
C ARG A 56 7.59 -3.69 7.43
N PHE A 57 6.82 -2.62 7.58
CA PHE A 57 7.34 -1.27 7.46
C PHE A 57 6.64 -0.29 8.40
N LYS A 58 7.28 0.87 8.60
CA LYS A 58 6.70 2.00 9.32
C LYS A 58 6.80 3.28 8.49
N VAL A 59 5.90 4.21 8.78
CA VAL A 59 5.88 5.57 8.26
C VAL A 59 5.80 6.50 9.46
N PRO A 60 6.94 6.90 10.06
CA PRO A 60 6.94 7.67 11.30
C PRO A 60 6.23 9.02 11.18
N SER A 61 6.39 9.68 10.02
CA SER A 61 5.76 10.97 9.73
C SER A 61 4.28 10.87 9.37
N ALA A 62 3.68 9.67 9.33
CA ALA A 62 2.29 9.51 8.93
C ALA A 62 1.36 10.25 9.93
N PRO A 63 0.53 11.19 9.44
CA PRO A 63 -0.38 11.94 10.30
C PRO A 63 -1.62 11.11 10.64
N ALA A 64 -2.19 11.36 11.81
CA ALA A 64 -3.46 10.77 12.24
C ALA A 64 -4.67 11.53 11.69
N SER A 65 -4.59 12.04 10.46
CA SER A 65 -5.63 12.85 9.80
C SER A 65 -6.14 12.20 8.51
N ALA A 66 -7.27 12.71 8.02
CA ALA A 66 -7.88 12.28 6.77
C ALA A 66 -7.11 12.80 5.55
N GLY A 67 -7.04 12.01 4.48
CA GLY A 67 -6.35 12.39 3.25
C GLY A 67 -6.05 11.22 2.32
N VAL A 68 -5.18 11.47 1.34
CA VAL A 68 -4.75 10.53 0.30
C VAL A 68 -3.31 10.09 0.58
N TYR A 69 -2.99 8.85 0.23
CA TYR A 69 -1.63 8.33 0.17
C TYR A 69 -1.43 7.62 -1.17
N ALA A 70 -0.20 7.64 -1.68
CA ALA A 70 0.15 6.95 -2.91
C ALA A 70 1.50 6.23 -2.78
N PHE A 71 1.57 5.01 -3.30
CA PHE A 71 2.83 4.28 -3.46
C PHE A 71 3.33 4.48 -4.89
N VAL A 72 4.61 4.83 -4.98
CA VAL A 72 5.36 4.99 -6.22
C VAL A 72 6.50 3.98 -6.19
N VAL A 73 6.64 3.20 -7.27
CA VAL A 73 7.68 2.19 -7.43
C VAL A 73 8.40 2.50 -8.73
N ASP A 74 9.72 2.69 -8.66
CA ASP A 74 10.55 3.11 -9.80
C ASP A 74 9.95 4.31 -10.56
N GLU A 75 9.64 5.38 -9.80
CA GLU A 75 9.03 6.63 -10.29
C GLU A 75 7.61 6.49 -10.88
N VAL A 76 7.01 5.30 -10.91
CA VAL A 76 5.65 5.07 -11.39
C VAL A 76 4.68 4.99 -10.21
N LEU A 77 3.61 5.79 -10.24
CA LEU A 77 2.51 5.64 -9.28
C LEU A 77 1.79 4.31 -9.53
N VAL A 78 1.93 3.39 -8.59
CA VAL A 78 1.37 2.03 -8.70
C VAL A 78 0.08 1.88 -7.89
N TYR A 79 -0.10 2.66 -6.82
CA TYR A 79 -1.29 2.61 -5.99
C TYR A 79 -1.63 3.97 -5.38
N ALA A 80 -2.90 4.31 -5.32
CA ALA A 80 -3.44 5.43 -4.55
C ALA A 80 -4.59 4.95 -3.65
N GLY A 81 -4.70 5.52 -2.45
CA GLY A 81 -5.78 5.20 -1.53
C GLY A 81 -6.11 6.35 -0.58
N ILE A 82 -7.29 6.27 0.03
CA ILE A 82 -7.73 7.22 1.06
C ILE A 82 -7.81 6.60 2.46
N SER A 83 -7.69 7.44 3.48
CA SER A 83 -7.98 7.06 4.86
C SER A 83 -8.47 8.26 5.67
N ALA A 84 -9.34 8.01 6.65
CA ALA A 84 -9.67 8.97 7.70
C ALA A 84 -8.53 9.12 8.73
N ASN A 85 -7.68 8.09 8.85
CA ASN A 85 -6.50 8.08 9.71
C ASN A 85 -5.35 7.42 8.94
N ARG A 86 -4.47 8.23 8.32
CA ARG A 86 -3.34 7.71 7.52
C ARG A 86 -2.32 6.97 8.38
N ARG A 87 -2.06 7.42 9.61
CA ARG A 87 -1.16 6.73 10.56
C ARG A 87 -1.60 5.29 10.82
N HIS A 88 -2.88 5.08 11.15
CA HIS A 88 -3.43 3.75 11.36
C HIS A 88 -3.35 2.91 10.09
N ARG A 89 -3.87 3.43 8.97
CA ARG A 89 -3.91 2.72 7.70
C ARG A 89 -2.52 2.27 7.23
N LEU A 90 -1.53 3.15 7.31
CA LEU A 90 -0.18 2.85 6.83
C LEU A 90 0.57 1.93 7.78
N ASN A 91 0.50 2.14 9.09
CA ASN A 91 1.35 1.39 10.04
C ASN A 91 0.70 0.13 10.60
N GLN A 92 -0.63 0.11 10.77
CA GLN A 92 -1.34 -1.01 11.40
C GLN A 92 -2.02 -1.94 10.40
N GLU A 93 -2.27 -1.48 9.18
CA GLU A 93 -2.87 -2.32 8.13
C GLU A 93 -1.82 -2.70 7.08
N TYR A 94 -1.32 -1.74 6.30
CA TYR A 94 -0.35 -2.09 5.25
C TYR A 94 1.04 -2.41 5.81
N GLY A 95 1.50 -1.70 6.83
CA GLY A 95 2.84 -1.86 7.41
C GLY A 95 3.01 -3.12 8.26
N ARG A 96 1.91 -3.75 8.67
CA ARG A 96 1.90 -4.98 9.45
C ARG A 96 0.66 -5.81 9.10
N ILE A 97 0.84 -6.83 8.27
CA ILE A 97 -0.24 -7.75 7.92
C ILE A 97 -0.60 -8.59 9.14
N SER A 98 -1.88 -8.56 9.54
CA SER A 98 -2.39 -9.43 10.58
C SER A 98 -2.72 -10.82 10.02
N PRO A 99 -2.63 -11.90 10.84
CA PRO A 99 -2.99 -13.25 10.40
C PRO A 99 -4.39 -13.33 9.76
N ARG A 100 -5.39 -12.65 10.35
CA ARG A 100 -6.78 -12.63 9.85
C ARG A 100 -6.88 -12.10 8.41
N ASN A 101 -6.02 -11.17 8.00
CA ASN A 101 -6.04 -10.64 6.63
C ASN A 101 -5.67 -11.71 5.58
N CYS A 102 -4.98 -12.78 5.98
CA CYS A 102 -4.44 -13.79 5.09
C CYS A 102 -5.48 -14.84 4.67
N PHE A 103 -6.66 -14.87 5.29
CA PHE A 103 -7.70 -15.87 5.07
C PHE A 103 -8.94 -15.26 4.39
N GLU A 104 -9.85 -16.10 3.92
CA GLU A 104 -11.14 -15.64 3.39
C GLU A 104 -11.91 -14.76 4.40
N GLY A 105 -12.63 -13.76 3.88
CA GLY A 105 -13.27 -12.71 4.69
C GLY A 105 -12.33 -11.57 5.10
N GLY A 106 -11.00 -11.72 4.97
CA GLY A 106 -10.02 -10.68 5.25
C GLY A 106 -9.95 -9.55 4.20
N PRO A 107 -9.45 -8.34 4.56
CA PRO A 107 -9.26 -7.24 3.60
C PRO A 107 -8.19 -7.56 2.53
N ARG A 108 -8.63 -8.06 1.37
CA ARG A 108 -7.76 -8.52 0.27
C ARG A 108 -6.79 -7.45 -0.25
N THR A 109 -7.22 -6.19 -0.27
CA THR A 109 -6.40 -5.06 -0.75
C THR A 109 -5.12 -4.89 0.08
N THR A 110 -5.22 -5.03 1.40
CA THR A 110 -4.08 -4.84 2.31
C THR A 110 -3.00 -5.88 2.06
N CYS A 111 -3.37 -7.17 2.02
CA CYS A 111 -2.44 -8.26 1.70
C CYS A 111 -1.83 -8.08 0.31
N ARG A 112 -2.65 -7.77 -0.70
CA ARG A 112 -2.17 -7.59 -2.07
C ARG A 112 -1.16 -6.46 -2.19
N VAL A 113 -1.49 -5.27 -1.70
CA VAL A 113 -0.60 -4.10 -1.81
C VAL A 113 0.68 -4.30 -1.02
N ASN A 114 0.59 -4.80 0.23
CA ASN A 114 1.81 -5.12 0.98
C ASN A 114 2.67 -6.17 0.26
N SER A 115 2.07 -7.22 -0.27
CA SER A 115 2.82 -8.27 -0.96
C SER A 115 3.53 -7.76 -2.22
N LEU A 116 2.88 -6.88 -2.98
CA LEU A 116 3.49 -6.23 -4.14
C LEU A 116 4.63 -5.29 -3.74
N LEU A 117 4.47 -4.50 -2.67
CA LEU A 117 5.56 -3.70 -2.10
C LEU A 117 6.72 -4.57 -1.63
N CYS A 118 6.42 -5.68 -0.97
CA CYS A 118 7.44 -6.60 -0.47
C CYS A 118 8.26 -7.23 -1.60
N ARG A 119 7.60 -7.65 -2.68
CA ARG A 119 8.29 -8.14 -3.89
C ARG A 119 9.18 -7.07 -4.53
N ALA A 120 8.71 -5.83 -4.63
CA ALA A 120 9.50 -4.72 -5.14
C ALA A 120 10.75 -4.48 -4.26
N ALA A 121 10.58 -4.46 -2.94
CA ALA A 121 11.68 -4.30 -1.99
C ALA A 121 12.70 -5.46 -2.07
N MET A 122 12.23 -6.71 -2.19
CA MET A 122 13.10 -7.88 -2.36
C MET A 122 13.91 -7.82 -3.66
N ALA A 123 13.35 -7.21 -4.70
CA ALA A 123 14.03 -6.96 -5.97
C ALA A 123 14.97 -5.74 -5.94
N GLY A 124 15.10 -5.05 -4.80
CA GLY A 124 15.91 -3.84 -4.66
C GLY A 124 15.34 -2.62 -5.38
N ILE A 125 14.05 -2.64 -5.75
CA ILE A 125 13.40 -1.55 -6.45
C ILE A 125 13.03 -0.45 -5.45
N TRP A 126 13.27 0.80 -5.81
CA TRP A 126 12.98 1.95 -4.96
C TRP A 126 11.47 2.15 -4.78
N ILE A 127 11.05 2.33 -3.52
CA ILE A 127 9.66 2.57 -3.13
C ILE A 127 9.58 3.94 -2.47
N THR A 128 8.72 4.81 -3.00
CA THR A 128 8.40 6.10 -2.41
C THR A 128 6.94 6.13 -1.97
N LEU A 129 6.70 6.61 -0.75
CA LEU A 129 5.37 6.91 -0.25
C LEU A 129 5.13 8.41 -0.35
N LEU A 130 3.99 8.79 -0.90
CA LEU A 130 3.52 10.17 -0.98
C LEU A 130 2.27 10.35 -0.14
N LEU A 131 2.17 11.47 0.57
CA LEU A 131 1.05 11.82 1.44
C LEU A 131 0.44 13.17 1.01
N LYS A 132 -0.89 13.25 1.05
CA LYS A 132 -1.62 14.50 0.87
C LYS A 132 -2.73 14.64 1.90
N GLN A 133 -2.67 15.68 2.71
CA GLN A 133 -3.84 16.12 3.48
C GLN A 133 -4.77 16.90 2.55
N THR A 134 -6.05 16.56 2.56
CA THR A 134 -7.06 17.24 1.74
C THR A 134 -8.45 17.07 2.37
N PRO A 135 -9.33 18.08 2.29
CA PRO A 135 -10.74 17.95 2.68
C PRO A 135 -11.54 17.07 1.70
N GLY A 136 -11.06 16.88 0.46
CA GLY A 136 -11.74 16.11 -0.59
C GLY A 136 -10.99 14.84 -1.02
N PRO A 137 -10.68 13.90 -0.11
CA PRO A 137 -9.80 12.77 -0.43
C PRO A 137 -10.37 11.84 -1.51
N ARG A 138 -11.69 11.63 -1.53
CA ARG A 138 -12.37 10.77 -2.53
C ARG A 138 -12.25 11.32 -3.95
N GLU A 139 -12.41 12.63 -4.09
CA GLU A 139 -12.32 13.27 -5.40
C GLU A 139 -10.89 13.20 -5.94
N LEU A 140 -9.90 13.52 -5.09
CA LEU A 140 -8.50 13.44 -5.48
C LEU A 140 -8.07 12.00 -5.80
N GLU A 141 -8.47 11.01 -5.00
CA GLU A 141 -8.21 9.59 -5.31
C GLU A 141 -8.81 9.20 -6.66
N ARG A 142 -10.06 9.61 -6.93
CA ARG A 142 -10.71 9.35 -8.21
C ARG A 142 -9.90 9.96 -9.36
N VAL A 143 -9.49 11.23 -9.27
CA VAL A 143 -8.67 11.89 -10.28
C VAL A 143 -7.37 11.14 -10.54
N LEU A 144 -6.67 10.71 -9.49
CA LEU A 144 -5.44 9.92 -9.63
C LEU A 144 -5.70 8.58 -10.32
N ILE A 145 -6.73 7.84 -9.90
CA ILE A 145 -7.04 6.54 -10.46
C ILE A 145 -7.49 6.65 -11.93
N THR A 146 -8.31 7.63 -12.27
CA THR A 146 -8.82 7.79 -13.64
C THR A 146 -7.76 8.31 -14.60
N SER A 147 -6.91 9.23 -14.13
CA SER A 147 -5.92 9.90 -14.98
C SER A 147 -4.66 9.06 -15.15
N LEU A 148 -4.20 8.40 -14.09
CA LEU A 148 -2.93 7.68 -14.08
C LEU A 148 -3.08 6.15 -14.19
N ARG A 149 -4.30 5.63 -14.00
CA ARG A 149 -4.62 4.18 -14.03
C ARG A 149 -3.59 3.31 -13.32
N PRO A 150 -3.39 3.50 -12.00
CA PRO A 150 -2.34 2.81 -11.26
C PRO A 150 -2.52 1.29 -11.35
N ALA A 151 -1.47 0.57 -11.72
CA ALA A 151 -1.55 -0.86 -11.99
C ALA A 151 -2.05 -1.69 -10.78
N TRP A 152 -1.88 -1.18 -9.56
CA TRP A 152 -2.29 -1.88 -8.34
C TRP A 152 -3.60 -1.33 -7.77
N ASN A 153 -4.24 -0.32 -8.35
CA ASN A 153 -5.65 -0.06 -8.06
C ASN A 153 -6.48 -1.04 -8.89
N LEU A 154 -7.17 -1.97 -8.23
CA LEU A 154 -8.12 -2.83 -8.94
C LEU A 154 -9.20 -1.94 -9.53
N GLN A 155 -9.17 -1.77 -10.85
CA GLN A 155 -10.26 -1.10 -11.55
C GLN A 155 -11.48 -1.98 -11.36
N ARG A 156 -12.60 -1.39 -10.90
CA ARG A 156 -13.88 -2.10 -11.03
C ARG A 156 -14.07 -2.30 -12.53
N SER A 157 -14.22 -3.55 -12.97
CA SER A 157 -14.73 -3.78 -14.32
C SER A 157 -16.06 -3.08 -14.38
N THR A 158 -16.17 -2.06 -15.21
CA THR A 158 -17.46 -1.59 -15.69
C THR A 158 -18.03 -2.73 -16.52
N ALA A 159 -18.80 -3.60 -15.87
CA ALA A 159 -19.79 -4.43 -16.53
C ALA A 159 -21.07 -3.61 -16.67
#